data_AF-A0A954MAI7-F1
#
_entry.id   AF-A0A954MAI7-F1
#
_cell.length_a   1.000
_cell.length_b   1.000
_cell.length_c   1.000
_cell.angle_alpha   90.00
_cell.angle_beta   90.00
_cell.angle_gamma   90.00
#
_symmetry.space_group_name_H-M   'P 1'
#
loop_
_entity.id
_entity.type
_entity.pdbx_description
1 polymer ?
#
loop_
_entity_poly.entity_id
_entity_poly.type
_entity_poly.pdbx_seq_one_letter_code
_entity_poly.pdbx_strand_id
1 'polypeptide(L)'
;MRTIQFRYQDPLDVIWLSVAQRLGMTVHRSADVYASWDGRGNLTIGADETLDADDCLAQMIFHEICHAVTEGPQSVALPDWGLQMDGTGQLVREFACLRIQAALTEPHGLRQMLASTTDFRSYYDRLPLDPLQPDGDPATEIALTAWNSAGNHPWMAMTQQGLRLTAEIAGLVCPLADSTSLWRTFRATSTP
;
A
#
# COMPACT_ATOMS: atom_id res chain seq x y z
N MET A 1 33.12 -25.07 -5.26
CA MET A 1 31.88 -24.27 -5.18
C MET A 1 32.24 -22.89 -4.67
N ARG A 2 31.68 -21.81 -5.25
CA ARG A 2 31.94 -20.43 -4.79
C ARG A 2 31.01 -20.10 -3.61
N THR A 3 31.54 -19.48 -2.55
CA THR A 3 30.73 -18.95 -1.44
C THR A 3 29.99 -17.68 -1.87
N ILE A 4 28.68 -17.62 -1.61
CA ILE A 4 27.86 -16.43 -1.90
C ILE A 4 27.96 -15.47 -0.72
N GLN A 5 28.49 -14.27 -0.94
CA GLN A 5 28.63 -13.21 0.08
C GLN A 5 27.52 -12.16 0.02
N PHE A 6 27.00 -11.89 -1.18
CA PHE A 6 25.97 -10.88 -1.40
C PHE A 6 24.87 -11.46 -2.27
N ARG A 7 23.63 -11.04 -2.01
CA ARG A 7 22.45 -11.36 -2.80
C ARG A 7 21.87 -10.07 -3.34
N TYR A 8 21.39 -10.11 -4.58
CA TYR A 8 20.58 -9.03 -5.12
C TYR A 8 19.28 -8.93 -4.33
N GLN A 9 18.78 -7.71 -4.17
CA GLN A 9 17.49 -7.40 -3.59
C GLN A 9 16.80 -6.41 -4.50
N ASP A 10 15.49 -6.58 -4.68
CA ASP A 10 14.70 -5.58 -5.38
C ASP A 10 14.72 -4.24 -4.59
N PRO A 11 14.99 -3.10 -5.24
CA PRO A 11 15.06 -1.82 -4.56
C PRO A 11 13.78 -1.40 -3.83
N LEU A 12 12.61 -1.75 -4.36
CA LEU A 12 11.32 -1.44 -3.74
C LEU A 12 11.09 -2.33 -2.53
N ASP A 13 11.47 -3.61 -2.61
CA ASP A 13 11.45 -4.50 -1.45
C ASP A 13 12.33 -3.96 -0.31
N VAL A 14 13.54 -3.50 -0.63
CA VAL A 14 14.44 -2.90 0.39
C VAL A 14 13.80 -1.69 1.07
N ILE A 15 13.14 -0.81 0.32
CA ILE A 15 12.45 0.36 0.88
C ILE A 15 11.31 -0.09 1.78
N TRP A 16 10.39 -0.91 1.27
CA TRP A 16 9.14 -1.20 1.97
C TRP A 16 9.30 -2.20 3.12
N LEU A 17 10.26 -3.13 3.03
CA LEU A 17 10.65 -3.95 4.19
C LEU A 17 11.29 -3.10 5.30
N SER A 18 12.08 -2.09 4.95
CA SER A 18 12.65 -1.15 5.92
C SER A 18 11.58 -0.27 6.56
N VAL A 19 10.61 0.21 5.77
CA VAL A 19 9.43 0.92 6.28
C VAL A 19 8.66 0.01 7.24
N ALA A 20 8.24 -1.18 6.80
CA ALA A 20 7.50 -2.14 7.62
C ALA A 20 8.23 -2.44 8.95
N GLN A 21 9.54 -2.73 8.90
CA GLN A 21 10.33 -2.99 10.09
C GLN A 21 10.34 -1.81 11.08
N ARG A 22 10.45 -0.58 10.58
CA ARG A 22 10.40 0.64 11.42
C ARG A 22 9.02 0.89 12.03
N LEU A 23 7.97 0.37 11.40
CA LEU A 23 6.61 0.39 11.92
C LEU A 23 6.32 -0.74 12.91
N GLY A 24 7.30 -1.64 13.15
CA GLY A 24 7.15 -2.79 14.04
C GLY A 24 6.58 -4.03 13.35
N MET A 25 6.57 -4.08 12.02
CA MET A 25 6.08 -5.20 11.23
C MET A 25 7.25 -6.06 10.73
N THR A 26 7.17 -7.36 10.98
CA THR A 26 8.03 -8.38 10.37
C THR A 26 7.25 -9.02 9.23
N VAL A 27 7.77 -8.87 8.01
CA VAL A 27 7.10 -9.36 6.81
C VAL A 27 7.53 -10.79 6.49
N HIS A 28 6.56 -11.67 6.30
CA HIS A 28 6.74 -13.06 5.89
C HIS A 28 6.07 -13.30 4.53
N ARG A 29 6.59 -14.26 3.76
CA ARG A 29 6.01 -14.70 2.48
C ARG A 29 5.39 -16.08 2.66
N SER A 30 4.16 -16.29 2.21
CA SER A 30 3.46 -17.59 2.32
C SER A 30 2.55 -17.83 1.13
N ALA A 31 2.35 -19.10 0.74
CA ALA A 31 1.37 -19.47 -0.28
C ALA A 31 -0.05 -19.65 0.30
N ASP A 32 -0.24 -19.49 1.61
CA ASP A 32 -1.50 -19.83 2.30
C ASP A 32 -2.48 -18.65 2.43
N VAL A 33 -2.00 -17.42 2.26
CA VAL A 33 -2.80 -16.18 2.45
C VAL A 33 -2.43 -15.16 1.38
N TYR A 34 -3.37 -14.28 1.04
CA TYR A 34 -3.11 -13.13 0.17
C TYR A 34 -2.42 -11.99 0.95
N ALA A 35 -3.00 -11.61 2.08
CA ALA A 35 -2.39 -10.80 3.13
C ALA A 35 -3.03 -11.17 4.47
N SER A 36 -2.26 -11.14 5.56
CA SER A 36 -2.78 -11.32 6.91
C SER A 36 -1.89 -10.67 7.95
N TRP A 37 -2.51 -9.96 8.89
CA TRP A 37 -1.87 -9.34 10.04
C TRP A 37 -2.26 -10.09 11.32
N ASP A 38 -1.27 -10.48 12.13
CA ASP A 38 -1.54 -11.30 13.32
C ASP A 38 -1.88 -10.52 14.60
N GLY A 39 -1.88 -9.19 14.56
CA GLY A 39 -2.05 -8.34 15.74
C GLY A 39 -0.82 -8.26 16.67
N ARG A 40 0.31 -8.88 16.28
CA ARG A 40 1.47 -9.12 17.15
C ARG A 40 2.81 -8.85 16.48
N GLY A 41 2.82 -8.16 15.36
CA GLY A 41 4.06 -7.76 14.69
C GLY A 41 4.38 -8.59 13.44
N ASN A 42 3.57 -9.58 13.05
CA ASN A 42 3.81 -10.34 11.83
C ASN A 42 2.79 -9.97 10.76
N LEU A 43 3.31 -9.53 9.61
CA LEU A 43 2.54 -9.34 8.40
C LEU A 43 2.91 -10.45 7.42
N THR A 44 1.97 -11.31 7.08
CA THR A 44 2.17 -12.38 6.09
C THR A 44 1.58 -11.93 4.76
N ILE A 45 2.37 -11.94 3.70
CA ILE A 45 1.93 -11.56 2.35
C ILE A 45 2.09 -12.78 1.44
N GLY A 46 1.15 -12.94 0.51
CA GLY A 46 1.15 -13.98 -0.52
C GLY A 46 2.50 -14.08 -1.24
N ALA A 47 2.98 -15.31 -1.45
CA ALA A 47 4.12 -15.59 -2.30
C ALA A 47 3.82 -15.22 -3.76
N ASP A 48 4.85 -15.13 -4.59
CA ASP A 48 4.73 -14.64 -5.98
C ASP A 48 3.74 -15.47 -6.80
N GLU A 49 3.55 -16.76 -6.47
CA GLU A 49 2.61 -17.65 -7.14
C GLU A 49 1.13 -17.40 -6.76
N THR A 50 0.88 -16.61 -5.72
CA THR A 50 -0.45 -16.34 -5.17
C THR A 50 -0.93 -14.90 -5.37
N LEU A 51 -0.04 -14.01 -5.81
CA LEU A 51 -0.35 -12.63 -6.12
C LEU A 51 -0.69 -12.46 -7.61
N ASP A 52 -1.40 -11.39 -7.94
CA ASP A 52 -1.67 -11.04 -9.33
C ASP A 52 -0.37 -10.64 -10.04
N ALA A 53 -0.32 -10.80 -11.36
CA ALA A 53 0.93 -10.60 -12.12
C ALA A 53 1.45 -9.15 -12.10
N ASP A 54 0.60 -8.20 -11.75
CA ASP A 54 0.93 -6.79 -11.55
C ASP A 54 1.05 -6.37 -10.08
N ASP A 55 0.99 -7.33 -9.14
CA ASP A 55 1.34 -7.11 -7.75
C ASP A 55 2.84 -7.05 -7.52
N CYS A 56 3.24 -6.21 -6.57
CA CYS A 56 4.58 -6.25 -6.00
C CYS A 56 4.53 -6.21 -4.47
N LEU A 57 5.55 -6.75 -3.82
CA LEU A 57 5.64 -6.77 -2.36
C LEU A 57 5.54 -5.36 -1.75
N ALA A 58 6.13 -4.36 -2.40
CA ALA A 58 6.02 -2.96 -2.00
C ALA A 58 4.58 -2.44 -1.96
N GLN A 59 3.78 -2.71 -3.00
CA GLN A 59 2.37 -2.36 -3.04
C GLN A 59 1.59 -3.06 -1.93
N MET A 60 1.84 -4.36 -1.71
CA MET A 60 1.15 -5.14 -0.67
C MET A 60 1.46 -4.62 0.73
N ILE A 61 2.72 -4.34 1.04
CA ILE A 61 3.10 -3.72 2.33
C ILE A 61 2.43 -2.36 2.50
N PHE A 62 2.44 -1.53 1.44
CA PHE A 62 1.83 -0.21 1.50
C PHE A 62 0.32 -0.25 1.73
N HIS A 63 -0.38 -1.18 1.07
CA HIS A 63 -1.81 -1.41 1.25
C HIS A 63 -2.15 -1.78 2.70
N GLU A 64 -1.38 -2.70 3.31
CA GLU A 64 -1.55 -3.09 4.71
C GLU A 64 -1.31 -1.93 5.68
N ILE A 65 -0.34 -1.05 5.37
CA ILE A 65 -0.16 0.19 6.13
C ILE A 65 -1.39 1.11 5.98
N CYS A 66 -2.01 1.18 4.80
CA CYS A 66 -3.23 1.95 4.58
C CYS A 66 -4.42 1.39 5.37
N HIS A 67 -4.54 0.07 5.53
CA HIS A 67 -5.52 -0.53 6.43
C HIS A 67 -5.32 -0.08 7.86
N ALA A 68 -4.09 -0.16 8.33
CA ALA A 68 -3.74 0.18 9.68
C ALA A 68 -3.97 1.68 9.98
N VAL A 69 -3.87 2.55 8.96
CA VAL A 69 -4.28 3.97 9.03
C VAL A 69 -5.81 4.12 9.05
N THR A 70 -6.52 3.42 8.18
CA THR A 70 -8.00 3.44 8.07
C THR A 70 -8.67 3.01 9.36
N GLU A 71 -8.20 1.93 9.96
CA GLU A 71 -8.77 1.32 11.16
C GLU A 71 -8.26 2.00 12.45
N GLY A 72 -7.14 2.72 12.36
CA GLY A 72 -6.59 3.54 13.44
C GLY A 72 -5.82 2.74 14.50
N PRO A 73 -5.20 3.43 15.49
CA PRO A 73 -4.16 2.83 16.34
C PRO A 73 -4.59 1.63 17.19
N GLN A 74 -5.87 1.50 17.53
CA GLN A 74 -6.35 0.36 18.32
C GLN A 74 -6.42 -0.94 17.50
N SER A 75 -6.51 -0.83 16.17
CA SER A 75 -6.55 -1.98 15.26
C SER A 75 -5.25 -2.78 15.22
N VAL A 76 -4.12 -2.15 15.56
CA VAL A 76 -2.79 -2.74 15.43
C VAL A 76 -2.62 -3.99 16.29
N ALA A 77 -3.33 -4.07 17.42
CA ALA A 77 -3.31 -5.23 18.31
C ALA A 77 -4.33 -6.33 17.93
N LEU A 78 -5.12 -6.11 16.87
CA LEU A 78 -6.17 -7.00 16.42
C LEU A 78 -5.72 -7.76 15.16
N PRO A 79 -6.07 -9.05 15.02
CA PRO A 79 -5.89 -9.77 13.77
C PRO A 79 -6.58 -9.04 12.61
N ASP A 80 -5.92 -8.96 11.46
CA ASP A 80 -6.39 -8.32 10.23
C ASP A 80 -7.01 -6.93 10.48
N TRP A 81 -6.35 -6.15 11.36
CA TRP A 81 -6.74 -4.79 11.73
C TRP A 81 -8.13 -4.70 12.39
N GLY A 82 -8.65 -5.83 12.89
CA GLY A 82 -10.00 -5.93 13.46
C GLY A 82 -11.11 -6.00 12.42
N LEU A 83 -10.79 -6.10 11.13
CA LEU A 83 -11.77 -6.28 10.07
C LEU A 83 -12.49 -7.62 10.25
N GLN A 84 -13.82 -7.59 10.29
CA GLN A 84 -14.63 -8.79 10.29
C GLN A 84 -14.88 -9.22 8.85
N MET A 85 -14.67 -10.49 8.54
CA MET A 85 -14.72 -11.03 7.17
C MET A 85 -16.16 -11.21 6.62
N ASP A 86 -17.20 -10.86 7.38
CA ASP A 86 -18.59 -11.12 7.04
C ASP A 86 -19.45 -9.84 6.97
N GLY A 87 -19.41 -9.15 5.83
CA GLY A 87 -20.54 -8.28 5.44
C GLY A 87 -20.17 -7.01 4.68
N THR A 88 -21.20 -6.21 4.39
CA THR A 88 -21.09 -4.94 3.66
C THR A 88 -20.23 -3.90 4.36
N GLY A 89 -20.12 -3.96 5.69
CA GLY A 89 -19.27 -3.06 6.49
C GLY A 89 -17.78 -3.23 6.20
N GLN A 90 -17.33 -4.47 5.95
CA GLN A 90 -15.94 -4.74 5.57
C GLN A 90 -15.61 -4.09 4.23
N LEU A 91 -16.50 -4.24 3.23
CA LEU A 91 -16.30 -3.68 1.90
C LEU A 91 -16.19 -2.16 1.91
N VAL A 92 -16.98 -1.48 2.75
CA VAL A 92 -16.89 -0.02 2.89
C VAL A 92 -15.55 0.40 3.50
N ARG A 93 -15.01 -0.37 4.45
CA ARG A 93 -13.69 -0.12 5.05
C ARG A 93 -12.54 -0.39 4.08
N GLU A 94 -12.66 -1.44 3.28
CA GLU A 94 -11.76 -1.71 2.15
C GLU A 94 -11.71 -0.51 1.20
N PHE A 95 -12.87 -0.01 0.79
CA PHE A 95 -12.97 1.17 -0.06
C PHE A 95 -12.39 2.44 0.58
N ALA A 96 -12.53 2.59 1.91
CA ALA A 96 -11.90 3.68 2.64
C ALA A 96 -10.37 3.57 2.64
N CYS A 97 -9.83 2.35 2.81
CA CYS A 97 -8.41 2.05 2.67
C CYS A 97 -7.88 2.43 1.29
N LEU A 98 -8.59 2.05 0.23
CA LEU A 98 -8.25 2.38 -1.15
C LEU A 98 -8.25 3.89 -1.42
N ARG A 99 -9.17 4.65 -0.80
CA ARG A 99 -9.15 6.13 -0.87
C ARG A 99 -7.92 6.72 -0.20
N ILE A 100 -7.54 6.21 0.98
CA ILE A 100 -6.30 6.64 1.66
C ILE A 100 -5.08 6.30 0.81
N GLN A 101 -5.02 5.09 0.25
CA GLN A 101 -3.95 4.64 -0.64
C GLN A 101 -3.79 5.58 -1.85
N ALA A 102 -4.90 5.93 -2.52
CA ALA A 102 -4.90 6.88 -3.62
C ALA A 102 -4.47 8.29 -3.17
N ALA A 103 -4.96 8.77 -2.03
CA ALA A 103 -4.64 10.10 -1.51
C ALA A 103 -3.17 10.24 -1.11
N LEU A 104 -2.58 9.17 -0.57
CA LEU A 104 -1.15 9.14 -0.21
C LEU A 104 -0.24 9.06 -1.43
N THR A 105 -0.65 8.36 -2.49
CA THR A 105 0.19 8.13 -3.68
C THR A 105 0.10 9.22 -4.73
N GLU A 106 -1.03 9.93 -4.82
CA GLU A 106 -1.26 11.01 -5.80
C GLU A 106 -0.15 12.08 -5.78
N PRO A 107 0.27 12.64 -4.63
CA PRO A 107 1.31 13.68 -4.59
C PRO A 107 2.67 13.22 -5.11
N HIS A 108 2.90 11.91 -5.14
CA HIS A 108 4.15 11.29 -5.58
C HIS A 108 4.06 10.74 -7.01
N GLY A 109 2.91 10.83 -7.68
CA GLY A 109 2.76 10.30 -9.03
C GLY A 109 2.67 8.78 -9.10
N LEU A 110 2.43 8.13 -7.96
CA LEU A 110 2.46 6.67 -7.78
C LEU A 110 1.08 6.03 -7.82
N ARG A 111 0.01 6.81 -8.00
CA ARG A 111 -1.37 6.33 -7.83
C ARG A 111 -1.72 5.08 -8.63
N GLN A 112 -1.33 5.06 -9.91
CA GLN A 112 -1.59 3.93 -10.79
C GLN A 112 -0.56 2.81 -10.62
N MET A 113 0.67 3.15 -10.22
CA MET A 113 1.76 2.19 -10.03
C MET A 113 1.57 1.35 -8.77
N LEU A 114 1.00 1.93 -7.71
CA LEU A 114 0.69 1.25 -6.46
C LEU A 114 -0.83 1.13 -6.27
N ALA A 115 -1.59 0.99 -7.36
CA ALA A 115 -3.04 0.75 -7.30
C ALA A 115 -3.34 -0.66 -6.78
N SER A 116 -4.53 -0.86 -6.21
CA SER A 116 -5.02 -2.22 -5.94
C SER A 116 -5.29 -2.96 -7.25
N THR A 117 -4.82 -4.20 -7.34
CA THR A 117 -4.83 -5.10 -8.52
C THR A 117 -5.99 -6.10 -8.49
N THR A 118 -6.58 -6.32 -7.32
CA THR A 118 -7.67 -7.28 -7.08
C THR A 118 -9.00 -6.85 -7.71
N ASP A 119 -10.10 -7.55 -7.37
CA ASP A 119 -11.47 -7.20 -7.76
C ASP A 119 -11.87 -5.73 -7.47
N PHE A 120 -11.16 -5.07 -6.56
CA PHE A 120 -11.38 -3.67 -6.21
C PHE A 120 -10.69 -2.66 -7.13
N ARG A 121 -9.90 -3.13 -8.12
CA ARG A 121 -9.30 -2.27 -9.15
C ARG A 121 -10.32 -1.37 -9.82
N SER A 122 -11.50 -1.92 -10.14
CA SER A 122 -12.59 -1.18 -10.78
C SER A 122 -13.14 -0.03 -9.91
N TYR A 123 -13.09 -0.16 -8.59
CA TYR A 123 -13.43 0.90 -7.65
C TYR A 123 -12.32 1.96 -7.64
N TYR A 124 -11.07 1.52 -7.48
CA TYR A 124 -9.90 2.38 -7.37
C TYR A 124 -9.72 3.30 -8.60
N ASP A 125 -9.90 2.75 -9.81
CA ASP A 125 -9.77 3.51 -11.06
C ASP A 125 -10.88 4.56 -11.27
N ARG A 126 -12.02 4.41 -10.58
CA ARG A 126 -13.12 5.39 -10.62
C ARG A 126 -12.98 6.52 -9.60
N LEU A 127 -12.01 6.43 -8.68
CA LEU A 127 -11.83 7.44 -7.65
C LEU A 127 -11.55 8.81 -8.30
N PRO A 128 -12.11 9.91 -7.76
CA PRO A 128 -11.84 11.26 -8.23
C PRO A 128 -10.36 11.65 -8.05
N LEU A 129 -9.94 12.76 -8.65
CA LEU A 129 -8.56 13.25 -8.51
C LEU A 129 -8.21 13.50 -7.03
N ASP A 130 -9.13 14.09 -6.27
CA ASP A 130 -9.07 14.16 -4.81
C ASP A 130 -9.89 13.00 -4.21
N PRO A 131 -9.26 11.89 -3.78
CA PRO A 131 -9.98 10.70 -3.32
C PRO A 131 -10.72 10.90 -1.99
N LEU A 132 -10.41 11.98 -1.28
CA LEU A 132 -11.01 12.34 0.00
C LEU A 132 -12.15 13.36 -0.15
N GLN A 133 -12.41 13.85 -1.37
CA GLN A 133 -13.53 14.74 -1.63
C GLN A 133 -14.87 14.03 -1.35
N PRO A 134 -15.76 14.59 -0.50
CA PRO A 134 -17.11 14.05 -0.29
C PRO A 134 -17.91 13.91 -1.59
N ASP A 135 -18.39 12.70 -1.87
CA ASP A 135 -19.08 12.32 -3.11
C ASP A 135 -20.33 11.45 -2.88
N GLY A 136 -20.70 11.20 -1.62
CA GLY A 136 -21.84 10.37 -1.24
C GLY A 136 -21.51 8.89 -1.07
N ASP A 137 -20.27 8.47 -1.32
CA ASP A 137 -19.77 7.13 -0.96
C ASP A 137 -19.53 7.05 0.57
N PRO A 138 -20.12 6.07 1.28
CA PRO A 138 -19.88 5.86 2.70
C PRO A 138 -18.39 5.70 3.08
N ALA A 139 -17.56 5.20 2.16
CA ALA A 139 -16.12 5.04 2.38
C ALA A 139 -15.41 6.38 2.59
N THR A 140 -15.92 7.47 2.01
CA THR A 140 -15.29 8.79 2.04
C THR A 140 -15.27 9.37 3.46
N GLU A 141 -16.34 9.17 4.24
CA GLU A 141 -16.39 9.67 5.63
C GLU A 141 -15.38 8.95 6.53
N ILE A 142 -15.22 7.64 6.36
CA ILE A 142 -14.22 6.83 7.08
C ILE A 142 -12.81 7.28 6.70
N ALA A 143 -12.52 7.39 5.40
CA ALA A 143 -11.21 7.80 4.90
C ALA A 143 -10.82 9.21 5.39
N LEU A 144 -11.74 10.17 5.35
CA LEU A 144 -11.52 11.53 5.87
C LEU A 144 -11.23 11.53 7.37
N THR A 145 -11.99 10.76 8.15
CA THR A 145 -11.80 10.67 9.60
C THR A 145 -10.45 10.07 9.95
N ALA A 146 -10.08 8.98 9.27
CA ALA A 146 -8.78 8.33 9.42
C ALA A 146 -7.63 9.27 9.00
N TRP A 147 -7.75 9.93 7.85
CA TRP A 147 -6.77 10.90 7.35
C TRP A 147 -6.47 12.01 8.36
N ASN A 148 -7.53 12.63 8.88
CA ASN A 148 -7.42 13.72 9.86
C ASN A 148 -6.81 13.24 11.18
N SER A 149 -7.05 11.99 11.57
CA SER A 149 -6.51 11.40 12.80
C SER A 149 -5.05 10.95 12.63
N ALA A 150 -4.63 10.59 11.42
CA ALA A 150 -3.32 10.03 11.12
C ALA A 150 -2.21 11.08 10.93
N GLY A 151 -2.55 12.35 10.75
CA GLY A 151 -1.61 13.41 10.37
C GLY A 151 -0.38 13.59 11.29
N ASN A 152 -0.48 13.17 12.56
CA ASN A 152 0.64 13.21 13.52
C ASN A 152 1.19 11.82 13.89
N HIS A 153 0.70 10.76 13.25
CA HIS A 153 1.13 9.40 13.58
C HIS A 153 2.53 9.14 13.02
N PRO A 154 3.48 8.56 13.79
CA PRO A 154 4.82 8.24 13.30
C PRO A 154 4.82 7.40 12.02
N TRP A 155 3.76 6.59 11.82
CA TRP A 155 3.59 5.80 10.62
C TRP A 155 3.51 6.66 9.37
N MET A 156 2.83 7.81 9.44
CA MET A 156 2.63 8.66 8.28
C MET A 156 3.95 9.23 7.75
N ALA A 157 4.85 9.66 8.64
CA ALA A 157 6.17 10.16 8.24
C ALA A 157 7.02 9.08 7.54
N MET A 158 7.00 7.84 8.06
CA MET A 158 7.76 6.74 7.46
C MET A 158 7.15 6.27 6.13
N THR A 159 5.82 6.20 6.04
CA THR A 159 5.12 5.88 4.79
C THR A 159 5.40 6.92 3.71
N GLN A 160 5.34 8.20 4.04
CA GLN A 160 5.68 9.29 3.12
C GLN A 160 7.14 9.23 2.66
N GLN A 161 8.07 8.84 3.54
CA GLN A 161 9.45 8.58 3.16
C GLN A 161 9.56 7.41 2.16
N GLY A 162 8.83 6.31 2.40
CA GLY A 162 8.77 5.17 1.48
C GLY A 162 8.28 5.57 0.09
N LEU A 163 7.14 6.28 0.03
CA LEU A 163 6.55 6.78 -1.21
C LEU A 163 7.51 7.71 -1.98
N ARG A 164 8.17 8.65 -1.29
CA ARG A 164 9.15 9.53 -1.94
C ARG A 164 10.29 8.74 -2.59
N LEU A 165 10.86 7.78 -1.86
CA LEU A 165 11.95 6.94 -2.39
C LEU A 165 11.49 6.05 -3.55
N THR A 166 10.26 5.51 -3.47
CA THR A 166 9.65 4.78 -4.57
C THR A 166 9.47 5.67 -5.80
N ALA A 167 9.02 6.91 -5.64
CA ALA A 167 8.86 7.86 -6.74
C ALA A 167 10.20 8.24 -7.39
N GLU A 168 11.26 8.41 -6.61
CA GLU A 168 12.61 8.66 -7.14
C GLU A 168 13.08 7.50 -8.04
N ILE A 169 12.89 6.25 -7.62
CA ILE A 169 13.21 5.07 -8.43
C ILE A 169 12.30 5.01 -9.66
N ALA A 170 11.00 5.20 -9.48
CA ALA A 170 10.03 5.16 -10.57
C ALA A 170 10.34 6.20 -11.65
N GLY A 171 10.75 7.42 -11.27
CA GLY A 171 11.18 8.46 -12.21
C GLY A 171 12.40 8.07 -13.05
N LEU A 172 13.35 7.32 -12.46
CA LEU A 172 14.53 6.84 -13.17
C LEU A 172 14.23 5.63 -14.07
N VAL A 173 13.35 4.74 -13.63
CA VAL A 173 13.04 3.48 -14.33
C VAL A 173 11.98 3.66 -15.42
N CYS A 174 10.97 4.51 -15.19
CA CYS A 174 9.86 4.76 -16.12
C CYS A 174 10.30 5.00 -17.58
N PRO A 175 11.30 5.86 -17.91
CA PRO A 175 11.70 6.08 -19.29
C PRO A 175 12.34 4.84 -19.95
N LEU A 176 12.90 3.92 -19.15
CA LEU A 176 13.62 2.72 -19.61
C LEU A 176 12.73 1.49 -19.73
N ALA A 177 11.63 1.43 -18.99
CA ALA A 177 10.74 0.28 -18.94
C ALA A 177 10.03 0.02 -20.28
N ASP A 178 9.66 -1.22 -20.58
CA ASP A 178 8.79 -1.51 -21.72
C ASP A 178 7.38 -0.92 -21.53
N SER A 179 6.61 -0.80 -22.62
CA SER A 179 5.27 -0.18 -22.59
C SER A 179 4.24 -0.96 -21.77
N THR A 180 4.49 -2.24 -21.48
CA THR A 180 3.58 -3.11 -20.71
C THR A 180 3.91 -3.13 -19.22
N SER A 181 5.03 -2.53 -18.83
CA SER A 181 5.49 -2.52 -17.46
C SER A 181 4.72 -1.53 -16.58
N LEU A 182 4.45 -1.93 -15.34
CA LEU A 182 3.82 -1.09 -14.31
C LEU A 182 4.60 0.22 -14.09
N TRP A 183 5.92 0.22 -14.29
CA TRP A 183 6.77 1.42 -14.24
C TRP A 183 6.32 2.53 -15.19
N ARG A 184 5.65 2.21 -16.30
CA ARG A 184 5.12 3.20 -17.26
C ARG A 184 3.88 3.95 -16.76
N THR A 185 3.27 3.47 -15.68
CA THR A 185 2.11 4.12 -15.07
C THR A 185 2.51 5.29 -14.16
N PHE A 186 3.79 5.39 -13.77
CA PHE A 186 4.32 6.52 -13.01
C PHE A 186 4.12 7.84 -13.77
N ARG A 187 3.62 8.85 -13.06
CA ARG A 187 3.44 10.21 -13.58
C ARG A 187 4.32 11.15 -12.78
N ALA A 188 5.37 11.70 -13.40
CA ALA A 188 6.15 12.74 -12.74
C ALA A 188 5.22 13.88 -12.29
N THR A 189 5.19 14.17 -10.99
CA THR A 189 4.49 15.33 -10.49
C THR A 189 5.33 16.55 -10.79
N SER A 190 4.72 17.60 -11.33
CA SER A 190 5.39 18.90 -11.42
C SER A 190 5.67 19.34 -10.00
N THR A 191 6.94 19.39 -9.60
CA THR A 191 7.33 20.02 -8.34
C THR A 191 6.75 21.45 -8.36
N PRO A 192 5.97 21.88 -7.36
CA PRO A 192 5.61 23.30 -7.25
C PRO A 192 6.86 24.18 -7.09
#